data_AF-A0A436WDP9-F1
#
_entry.id   AF-A0A436WDP9-F1
#
_cell.length_a   1.000
_cell.length_b   1.000
_cell.length_c   1.000
_cell.angle_alpha   90.00
_cell.angle_beta   90.00
_cell.angle_gamma   90.00
#
_symmetry.space_group_name_H-M   'P 1'
#
loop_
_entity.id
_entity.type
_entity.pdbx_description
1 polymer ?
#
loop_
_entity_poly.entity_id
_entity_poly.type
_entity_poly.pdbx_seq_one_letter_code
_entity_poly.pdbx_strand_id
1 'polypeptide(L)'
;PAPSTTAPAASSPTPASPAQSAAAIARTRLQVAPIVGASVEAAAPLTAELQTRARQRGITLAGSTDQTATHVLKGYFSAISEGSDTTVIYVWDIYDPSGNRLHRINGQQKAPSVKGGDGWTAVAPATMQGIADQTVDQFAAWLGGQAG
;
A
#
# COMPACT_ATOMS: atom_id res chain seq x y z
N PRO A 1 56.60 -7.61 -23.82
CA PRO A 1 55.32 -8.31 -23.48
C PRO A 1 54.58 -7.49 -22.42
N ALA A 2 53.44 -6.91 -22.76
CA ALA A 2 52.65 -6.05 -21.87
C ALA A 2 51.67 -6.88 -21.04
N PRO A 3 51.42 -6.55 -19.75
CA PRO A 3 50.41 -7.23 -18.96
C PRO A 3 48.99 -6.78 -19.35
N SER A 4 48.11 -7.74 -19.54
CA SER A 4 46.69 -7.56 -19.87
C SER A 4 45.92 -7.00 -18.66
N THR A 5 45.12 -5.97 -18.91
CA THR A 5 44.16 -5.35 -18.02
C THR A 5 43.04 -6.33 -17.63
N THR A 6 42.85 -6.55 -16.34
CA THR A 6 41.67 -7.20 -15.74
C THR A 6 40.46 -6.26 -15.81
N ALA A 7 39.42 -6.66 -16.55
CA ALA A 7 38.11 -5.99 -16.53
C ALA A 7 37.34 -6.37 -15.24
N PRO A 8 36.64 -5.43 -14.58
CA PRO A 8 35.80 -5.75 -13.43
C PRO A 8 34.55 -6.50 -13.90
N ALA A 9 34.28 -7.64 -13.26
CA ALA A 9 33.06 -8.41 -13.46
C ALA A 9 31.84 -7.60 -13.04
N ALA A 10 30.85 -7.51 -13.93
CA ALA A 10 29.54 -6.95 -13.64
C ALA A 10 28.84 -7.82 -12.58
N SER A 11 28.65 -7.29 -11.38
CA SER A 11 27.80 -7.87 -10.34
C SER A 11 26.34 -7.80 -10.80
N SER A 12 25.76 -8.96 -11.09
CA SER A 12 24.31 -9.12 -11.24
C SER A 12 23.64 -9.02 -9.86
N PRO A 13 22.47 -8.36 -9.73
CA PRO A 13 21.74 -8.36 -8.47
C PRO A 13 21.30 -9.80 -8.18
N THR A 14 21.73 -10.34 -7.03
CA THR A 14 21.31 -11.66 -6.58
C THR A 14 19.88 -11.52 -6.08
N PRO A 15 18.92 -12.37 -6.47
CA PRO A 15 17.56 -12.26 -5.94
C PRO A 15 17.59 -12.38 -4.41
N ALA A 16 16.94 -11.44 -3.73
CA ALA A 16 16.86 -11.40 -2.28
C ALA A 16 16.37 -12.75 -1.72
N SER A 17 17.06 -13.27 -0.71
CA SER A 17 16.61 -14.46 0.00
C SER A 17 15.30 -14.15 0.75
N PRO A 18 14.37 -15.11 0.91
CA PRO A 18 13.10 -14.88 1.62
C PRO A 18 13.29 -14.36 3.07
N ALA A 19 14.40 -14.70 3.72
CA ALA A 19 14.78 -14.16 5.02
C ALA A 19 15.08 -12.65 5.01
N GLN A 20 15.67 -12.13 3.92
CA GLN A 20 15.97 -10.71 3.76
C GLN A 20 14.68 -9.91 3.53
N SER A 21 13.77 -10.42 2.71
CA SER A 21 12.45 -9.84 2.50
C SER A 21 11.65 -9.78 3.80
N ALA A 22 11.62 -10.86 4.59
CA ALA A 22 10.96 -10.88 5.89
C ALA A 22 11.57 -9.86 6.88
N ALA A 23 12.90 -9.72 6.90
CA ALA A 23 13.57 -8.72 7.73
C ALA A 23 13.26 -7.28 7.31
N ALA A 24 13.16 -7.01 6.00
CA ALA A 24 12.76 -5.70 5.48
C ALA A 24 11.32 -5.34 5.91
N ILE A 25 10.40 -6.30 5.80
CA ILE A 25 9.01 -6.13 6.25
C ILE A 25 8.95 -5.90 7.77
N ALA A 26 9.68 -6.69 8.56
CA ALA A 26 9.69 -6.57 10.03
C ALA A 26 10.29 -5.23 10.51
N ARG A 27 11.23 -4.66 9.76
CA ARG A 27 11.81 -3.34 10.07
C ARG A 27 10.94 -2.18 9.60
N THR A 28 9.90 -2.46 8.83
CA THR A 28 8.98 -1.44 8.32
C THR A 28 8.02 -0.98 9.41
N ARG A 29 8.07 0.33 9.66
CA ARG A 29 7.05 1.07 10.42
C ARG A 29 6.24 1.91 9.46
N LEU A 30 4.99 1.51 9.25
CA LEU A 30 4.04 2.14 8.35
C LEU A 30 3.12 3.08 9.12
N GLN A 31 3.11 4.35 8.75
CA GLN A 31 2.12 5.32 9.21
C GLN A 31 1.05 5.48 8.13
N VAL A 32 -0.22 5.29 8.50
CA VAL A 32 -1.35 5.52 7.60
C VAL A 32 -1.85 6.94 7.81
N ALA A 33 -1.74 7.77 6.79
CA ALA A 33 -2.26 9.13 6.81
C ALA A 33 -3.79 9.15 6.63
N PRO A 34 -4.48 10.25 6.99
CA PRO A 34 -5.90 10.40 6.72
C PRO A 34 -6.22 10.20 5.25
N ILE A 35 -7.28 9.43 4.99
CA ILE A 35 -7.75 9.15 3.63
C ILE A 35 -8.42 10.40 3.05
N VAL A 36 -8.05 10.75 1.82
CA VAL A 36 -8.60 11.89 1.09
C VAL A 36 -9.62 11.40 0.06
N GLY A 37 -10.77 12.08 -0.02
CA GLY A 37 -11.80 11.84 -1.05
C GLY A 37 -12.83 10.76 -0.71
N ALA A 38 -12.58 9.91 0.30
CA ALA A 38 -13.57 9.01 0.89
C ALA A 38 -14.29 9.65 2.09
N SER A 39 -15.58 9.33 2.29
CA SER A 39 -16.28 9.66 3.53
C SER A 39 -15.70 8.88 4.71
N VAL A 40 -15.79 9.42 5.93
CA VAL A 40 -15.27 8.76 7.13
C VAL A 40 -15.92 7.39 7.34
N GLU A 41 -17.22 7.26 7.05
CA GLU A 41 -17.94 5.99 7.14
C GLU A 41 -17.42 4.94 6.15
N ALA A 42 -17.05 5.33 4.92
CA ALA A 42 -16.47 4.42 3.94
C ALA A 42 -14.99 4.11 4.24
N ALA A 43 -14.25 5.08 4.79
CA ALA A 43 -12.85 4.92 5.16
C ALA A 43 -12.64 4.12 6.46
N ALA A 44 -13.64 4.03 7.33
CA ALA A 44 -13.58 3.27 8.58
C ALA A 44 -13.28 1.77 8.36
N PRO A 45 -14.06 1.01 7.55
CA PRO A 45 -13.77 -0.40 7.28
C PRO A 45 -12.43 -0.60 6.54
N LEU A 46 -12.08 0.31 5.62
CA LEU A 46 -10.78 0.31 4.93
C LEU A 46 -9.62 0.39 5.93
N THR A 47 -9.66 1.38 6.83
CA THR A 47 -8.57 1.64 7.78
C THR A 47 -8.44 0.50 8.78
N ALA A 48 -9.55 -0.02 9.30
CA ALA A 48 -9.55 -1.16 10.21
C ALA A 48 -8.97 -2.42 9.56
N GLU A 49 -9.28 -2.66 8.28
CA GLU A 49 -8.75 -3.78 7.52
C GLU A 49 -7.26 -3.62 7.25
N LEU A 50 -6.82 -2.45 6.78
CA LEU A 50 -5.39 -2.14 6.58
C LEU A 50 -4.58 -2.41 7.84
N GLN A 51 -5.09 -1.98 9.01
CA GLN A 51 -4.41 -2.21 10.28
C GLN A 51 -4.31 -3.70 10.62
N THR A 52 -5.37 -4.46 10.35
CA THR A 52 -5.42 -5.90 10.59
C THR A 52 -4.46 -6.65 9.67
N ARG A 53 -4.48 -6.37 8.36
CA ARG A 53 -3.60 -7.01 7.37
C ARG A 53 -2.15 -6.65 7.55
N ALA A 54 -1.85 -5.38 7.82
CA ALA A 54 -0.48 -4.93 8.05
C ALA A 54 0.16 -5.73 9.19
N ARG A 55 -0.57 -5.89 10.30
CA ARG A 55 -0.15 -6.72 11.44
C ARG A 55 0.02 -8.19 11.06
N GLN A 56 -0.91 -8.76 10.29
CA GLN A 56 -0.81 -10.15 9.81
C GLN A 56 0.41 -10.38 8.91
N ARG A 57 0.84 -9.37 8.15
CA ARG A 57 2.06 -9.41 7.32
C ARG A 57 3.35 -9.08 8.10
N GLY A 58 3.26 -8.78 9.39
CA GLY A 58 4.41 -8.41 10.22
C GLY A 58 4.88 -6.96 10.06
N ILE A 59 4.06 -6.11 9.45
CA ILE A 59 4.33 -4.67 9.33
C ILE A 59 3.92 -3.99 10.63
N THR A 60 4.84 -3.22 11.21
CA THR A 60 4.53 -2.42 12.40
C THR A 60 3.80 -1.16 11.99
N LEU A 61 2.68 -0.85 12.64
CA LEU A 61 1.94 0.39 12.39
C LEU A 61 2.41 1.48 13.35
N ALA A 62 2.85 2.61 12.81
CA ALA A 62 3.17 3.79 13.59
C ALA A 62 1.90 4.64 13.75
N GLY A 63 1.74 5.27 14.91
CA GLY A 63 0.65 6.23 15.13
C GLY A 63 0.80 7.46 14.25
N SER A 64 -0.27 8.21 14.01
CA SER A 64 -0.27 9.38 13.13
C SER A 64 0.65 10.53 13.59
N THR A 65 1.07 10.52 14.85
CA THR A 65 2.01 11.48 15.46
C THR A 65 3.40 10.86 15.67
N ASP A 66 3.57 9.58 15.35
CA ASP A 66 4.78 8.84 15.64
C ASP A 66 5.88 9.17 14.63
N GLN A 67 6.96 9.78 15.11
CA GLN A 67 8.11 10.17 14.26
C GLN A 67 9.00 8.98 13.90
N THR A 68 8.69 7.77 14.38
CA THR A 68 9.47 6.57 14.05
C THR A 68 8.94 5.84 12.81
N ALA A 69 7.91 6.39 12.15
CA ALA A 69 7.44 5.93 10.86
C ALA A 69 8.59 5.94 9.84
N THR A 70 8.83 4.80 9.23
CA THR A 70 9.78 4.65 8.12
C THR A 70 9.11 4.90 6.77
N HIS A 71 7.79 4.71 6.71
CA HIS A 71 6.99 4.82 5.50
C HIS A 71 5.66 5.50 5.85
N VAL A 72 5.25 6.47 5.05
CA VAL A 72 3.96 7.15 5.19
C VAL A 72 3.09 6.79 4.00
N LEU A 73 1.95 6.16 4.29
CA LEU A 73 0.98 5.73 3.30
C LEU A 73 -0.15 6.76 3.22
N LYS A 74 -0.29 7.41 2.06
CA LYS A 74 -1.32 8.42 1.80
C LYS A 74 -2.33 7.91 0.78
N GLY A 75 -3.60 7.84 1.19
CA GLY A 75 -4.69 7.30 0.38
C GLY A 75 -5.54 8.39 -0.25
N TYR A 76 -5.78 8.27 -1.55
CA TYR A 76 -6.64 9.12 -2.35
C TYR A 76 -7.69 8.25 -3.02
N PHE A 77 -8.95 8.54 -2.75
CA PHE A 77 -10.07 7.70 -3.13
C PHE A 77 -11.13 8.52 -3.85
N SER A 78 -11.74 7.92 -4.86
CA SER A 78 -12.85 8.50 -5.60
C SER A 78 -13.90 7.42 -5.85
N ALA A 79 -15.17 7.77 -5.73
CA ALA A 79 -16.28 6.88 -6.04
C ALA A 79 -17.06 7.45 -7.22
N ILE A 80 -17.14 6.69 -8.30
CA ILE A 80 -17.91 7.03 -9.50
C ILE A 80 -19.11 6.10 -9.56
N SER A 81 -20.32 6.65 -9.51
CA SER A 81 -21.54 5.85 -9.64
C SER A 81 -22.02 5.90 -11.09
N GLU A 82 -22.18 4.74 -11.71
CA GLU A 82 -22.68 4.58 -13.08
C GLU A 82 -23.83 3.58 -13.08
N GLY A 83 -25.05 4.08 -13.31
CA GLY A 83 -26.26 3.25 -13.21
C GLY A 83 -26.45 2.68 -11.81
N SER A 84 -26.46 1.35 -11.71
CA SER A 84 -26.61 0.60 -10.45
C SER A 84 -25.28 0.22 -9.80
N ASP A 85 -24.14 0.55 -10.41
CA ASP A 85 -22.82 0.14 -9.93
C ASP A 85 -21.99 1.36 -9.49
N THR A 86 -21.18 1.18 -8.45
CA THR A 86 -20.23 2.22 -8.02
C THR A 86 -18.81 1.71 -8.19
N THR A 87 -17.99 2.40 -8.96
CA THR A 87 -16.57 2.09 -9.09
C THR A 87 -15.78 2.94 -8.12
N VAL A 88 -15.05 2.28 -7.21
CA VAL A 88 -14.12 2.92 -6.30
C VAL A 88 -12.73 2.93 -6.93
N ILE A 89 -12.23 4.10 -7.26
CA ILE A 89 -10.87 4.31 -7.73
C ILE A 89 -10.01 4.70 -6.53
N TYR A 90 -8.87 4.03 -6.37
CA TYR A 90 -7.96 4.27 -5.25
C TYR A 90 -6.53 4.46 -5.73
N VAL A 91 -5.84 5.40 -5.10
CA VAL A 91 -4.42 5.67 -5.28
C VAL A 91 -3.80 5.80 -3.91
N TRP A 92 -2.73 5.06 -3.71
CA TRP A 92 -1.92 5.04 -2.52
C TRP A 92 -0.51 5.49 -2.87
N ASP A 93 -0.07 6.56 -2.26
CA ASP A 93 1.29 7.04 -2.39
C ASP A 93 2.07 6.68 -1.12
N ILE A 94 3.22 6.04 -1.31
CA ILE A 94 4.14 5.65 -0.25
C ILE A 94 5.26 6.68 -0.24
N TYR A 95 5.46 7.32 0.90
CA TYR A 95 6.51 8.31 1.12
C TYR A 95 7.53 7.84 2.15
N ASP A 96 8.76 8.30 2.01
CA ASP A 96 9.77 8.22 3.07
C ASP A 96 9.59 9.38 4.09
N PRO A 97 10.22 9.32 5.26
CA PRO A 97 10.08 10.35 6.31
C PRO A 97 10.57 11.73 5.87
N SER A 98 11.44 11.80 4.87
CA SER A 98 11.93 13.04 4.24
C SER A 98 10.93 13.63 3.23
N GLY A 99 9.83 12.91 2.94
CA GLY A 99 8.76 13.35 2.05
C GLY A 99 8.97 13.00 0.57
N ASN A 100 9.92 12.15 0.22
CA ASN A 100 10.04 11.67 -1.16
C ASN A 100 9.08 10.51 -1.41
N ARG A 101 8.44 10.52 -2.58
CA ARG A 101 7.55 9.43 -2.98
C ARG A 101 8.37 8.23 -3.43
N LEU A 102 8.34 7.17 -2.64
CA LEU A 102 9.04 5.92 -2.89
C LEU A 102 8.28 5.04 -3.88
N HIS A 103 6.96 4.94 -3.73
CA HIS A 103 6.14 4.04 -4.54
C HIS A 103 4.70 4.52 -4.65
N ARG A 104 3.96 3.99 -5.62
CA ARG A 104 2.54 4.27 -5.82
C ARG A 104 1.80 2.98 -6.15
N ILE A 105 0.82 2.64 -5.32
CA ILE A 105 -0.15 1.57 -5.56
C ILE A 105 -1.43 2.24 -6.05
N ASN A 106 -2.04 1.73 -7.11
CA ASN A 106 -3.29 2.28 -7.62
C ASN A 106 -4.13 1.17 -8.22
N GLY A 107 -5.44 1.40 -8.26
CA GLY A 107 -6.37 0.45 -8.83
C GLY A 107 -7.80 0.97 -8.76
N GLN A 108 -8.71 0.10 -9.19
CA GLN A 108 -10.13 0.35 -9.11
C GLN A 108 -10.84 -0.94 -8.70
N GLN A 109 -11.88 -0.80 -7.90
CA GLN A 109 -12.71 -1.89 -7.42
C GLN A 109 -14.16 -1.56 -7.75
N LYS A 110 -14.84 -2.46 -8.45
CA LYS A 110 -16.27 -2.32 -8.68
C LYS A 110 -17.01 -2.73 -7.40
N ALA A 111 -17.84 -1.83 -6.89
CA ALA A 111 -18.69 -2.03 -5.73
C ALA A 111 -20.14 -2.25 -6.21
N PRO A 112 -20.74 -3.42 -5.95
CA PRO A 112 -22.17 -3.60 -6.18
C PRO A 112 -22.94 -2.69 -5.22
N SER A 113 -23.90 -1.92 -5.74
CA SER A 113 -24.68 -0.99 -4.90
C SER A 113 -25.49 -1.76 -3.86
N VAL A 114 -25.26 -1.46 -2.58
CA VAL A 114 -25.94 -2.18 -1.48
C VAL A 114 -27.38 -1.75 -1.26
N LYS A 115 -27.84 -0.62 -1.83
CA LYS A 115 -29.20 -0.09 -1.54
C LYS A 115 -29.71 1.04 -2.45
N GLY A 116 -29.26 1.13 -3.70
CA GLY A 116 -29.63 2.26 -4.58
C GLY A 116 -29.23 3.63 -4.03
N GLY A 117 -28.22 3.67 -3.15
CA GLY A 117 -27.57 4.90 -2.73
C GLY A 117 -26.59 5.38 -3.79
N ASP A 118 -26.16 6.63 -3.69
CA ASP A 118 -25.19 7.25 -4.59
C ASP A 118 -23.83 7.44 -3.92
N GLY A 119 -22.77 7.32 -4.71
CA GLY A 119 -21.40 7.57 -4.28
C GLY A 119 -20.94 6.62 -3.17
N TRP A 120 -20.38 7.16 -2.09
CA TRP A 120 -19.81 6.36 -0.99
C TRP A 120 -20.83 5.54 -0.21
N THR A 121 -22.10 5.95 -0.19
CA THR A 121 -23.17 5.21 0.50
C THR A 121 -23.57 3.92 -0.22
N ALA A 122 -23.26 3.84 -1.52
CA ALA A 122 -23.48 2.65 -2.34
C ALA A 122 -22.38 1.59 -2.16
N VAL A 123 -21.20 2.01 -1.69
CA VAL A 123 -20.02 1.16 -1.55
C VAL A 123 -20.18 0.23 -0.35
N ALA A 124 -20.24 -1.08 -0.61
CA ALA A 124 -20.24 -2.06 0.45
C ALA A 124 -18.96 -1.98 1.31
N PRO A 125 -19.05 -2.20 2.64
CA PRO A 125 -17.87 -2.31 3.50
C PRO A 125 -16.88 -3.38 3.00
N ALA A 126 -17.39 -4.48 2.45
CA ALA A 126 -16.59 -5.56 1.87
C ALA A 126 -15.71 -5.09 0.69
N THR A 127 -16.18 -4.14 -0.12
CA THR A 127 -15.39 -3.54 -1.21
C THR A 127 -14.17 -2.83 -0.65
N MET A 128 -14.38 -2.00 0.39
CA MET A 128 -13.30 -1.26 1.04
C MET A 128 -12.31 -2.20 1.73
N GLN A 129 -12.81 -3.25 2.39
CA GLN A 129 -11.96 -4.30 2.95
C GLN A 129 -11.11 -4.99 1.89
N GLY A 130 -11.68 -5.34 0.73
CA GLY A 130 -10.94 -5.93 -0.38
C GLY A 130 -9.86 -5.02 -0.97
N ILE A 131 -10.12 -3.71 -1.06
CA ILE A 131 -9.11 -2.73 -1.49
C ILE A 131 -7.94 -2.69 -0.51
N ALA A 132 -8.23 -2.70 0.80
CA ALA A 132 -7.21 -2.69 1.82
C ALA A 132 -6.36 -3.98 1.80
N ASP A 133 -6.99 -5.14 1.62
CA ASP A 133 -6.32 -6.44 1.45
C ASP A 133 -5.30 -6.40 0.29
N GLN A 134 -5.76 -5.96 -0.89
CA GLN A 134 -4.92 -5.81 -2.08
C GLN A 134 -3.80 -4.78 -1.88
N THR A 135 -4.07 -3.70 -1.18
CA THR A 135 -3.08 -2.65 -0.92
C THR A 135 -1.95 -3.18 -0.04
N VAL A 136 -2.27 -3.91 1.03
CA VAL A 136 -1.26 -4.47 1.93
C VAL A 136 -0.47 -5.59 1.26
N ASP A 137 -1.11 -6.42 0.43
CA ASP A 137 -0.39 -7.45 -0.34
C ASP A 137 0.62 -6.82 -1.30
N GLN A 138 0.20 -5.82 -2.09
CA GLN A 138 1.10 -5.10 -2.99
C GLN A 138 2.22 -4.35 -2.23
N PHE A 139 1.90 -3.75 -1.10
CA PHE A 139 2.88 -3.07 -0.26
C PHE A 139 3.92 -4.06 0.30
N ALA A 140 3.47 -5.21 0.82
CA ALA A 140 4.37 -6.25 1.33
C ALA A 140 5.23 -6.87 0.21
N ALA A 141 4.65 -7.09 -0.97
CA ALA A 141 5.39 -7.55 -2.14
C ALA A 141 6.48 -6.56 -2.58
N TRP A 142 6.15 -5.26 -2.59
CA TRP A 142 7.10 -4.20 -2.89
C TRP A 142 8.24 -4.14 -1.86
N LEU A 143 7.92 -4.19 -0.56
CA LEU A 143 8.94 -4.25 0.51
C LEU A 143 9.86 -5.47 0.37
N GLY A 144 9.29 -6.63 0.02
CA GLY A 144 10.04 -7.86 -0.18
C GLY A 144 10.95 -7.82 -1.41
N GLY A 145 10.52 -7.13 -2.47
CA GLY A 145 11.29 -6.93 -3.70
C GLY A 145 12.39 -5.87 -3.58
N GLN A 146 12.26 -4.90 -2.67
CA GLN A 146 13.33 -3.93 -2.38
C GLN A 146 14.53 -4.51 -1.63
N ALA A 147 14.43 -5.72 -1.07
CA ALA A 147 15.51 -6.34 -0.30
C ALA A 147 16.63 -6.96 -1.16
N GLY A 148 16.60 -6.76 -2.48
CA GLY A 148 17.51 -7.37 -3.48
C GLY A 148 18.35 -6.36 -4.24
#